data_AF-A0A358SNC5-F1
#
_entry.id   AF-A0A358SNC5-F1
#
_cell.length_a   1.000
_cell.length_b   1.000
_cell.length_c   1.000
_cell.angle_alpha   90.00
_cell.angle_beta   90.00
_cell.angle_gamma   90.00
#
_symmetry.space_group_name_H-M   'P 1'
#
loop_
_entity.id
_entity.type
_entity.pdbx_description
1 polymer ?
#
loop_
_entity_poly.entity_id
_entity_poly.type
_entity_poly.pdbx_seq_one_letter_code
_entity_poly.pdbx_strand_id
1 'polypeptide(L)'
;MARNTLLYFVSDLHGSSLCFRKFVNSTQVYKPTVLILGGDVAGKAIQSIVRGPGGRWLCTFVGTRYELTEGSELTDLERLIADHGYYPYRAEPGELESMEADGTLDQLFLRLMRERLAEWMDIADTRLRPRGVPLYLMLGNDDPVELGEMLDQAPWGVHAEGKVVMLDDEHEMISWGYSNPTPWHTYREEDEQHLAAAYAAMADKLQRPERAVFNLHPPPYGTQLDEAPALDENLRVQAVLGQVQYAAVGSRRCGRSSWTASPWWACTATSMRRPASAGWASGER
;
A
#
# COMPACT_ATOMS: atom_id res chain seq x y z
N MET A 1 19.99 -4.48 30.63
CA MET A 1 18.69 -3.77 30.57
C MET A 1 18.04 -4.20 29.27
N ALA A 2 16.80 -4.69 29.30
CA ALA A 2 16.07 -4.97 28.06
C ALA A 2 16.04 -3.68 27.22
N ARG A 3 16.42 -3.76 25.95
CA ARG A 3 16.24 -2.62 25.03
C ARG A 3 14.74 -2.47 24.83
N ASN A 4 14.19 -1.29 25.10
CA ASN A 4 12.79 -1.01 24.79
C ASN A 4 12.59 -1.06 23.27
N THR A 5 11.55 -1.77 22.85
CA THR A 5 11.15 -1.87 21.46
C THR A 5 10.26 -0.70 21.10
N LEU A 6 10.70 0.09 20.12
CA LEU A 6 9.94 1.19 19.56
C LEU A 6 9.66 0.89 18.09
N LEU A 7 8.39 0.60 17.80
CA LEU A 7 7.91 0.34 16.46
C LEU A 7 7.48 1.65 15.79
N TYR A 8 7.87 1.85 14.53
CA TYR A 8 7.25 2.85 13.68
C TYR A 8 6.51 2.14 12.56
N PHE A 9 5.18 2.19 12.64
CA PHE A 9 4.26 1.52 11.72
C PHE A 9 3.64 2.53 10.75
N VAL A 10 3.60 2.16 9.47
CA VAL A 10 2.86 2.85 8.41
C VAL A 10 2.22 1.80 7.53
N SER A 11 1.11 2.11 6.88
CA SER A 11 0.49 1.31 5.82
C SER A 11 -0.13 2.26 4.79
N ASP A 12 -0.68 1.73 3.70
CA ASP A 12 -1.50 2.48 2.74
C ASP A 12 -0.71 3.64 2.12
N LEU A 13 0.56 3.36 1.80
CA LEU A 13 1.43 4.33 1.14
C LEU A 13 0.96 4.59 -0.28
N HIS A 14 0.32 3.61 -0.90
CA HIS A 14 -0.42 3.79 -2.13
C HIS A 14 0.43 4.42 -3.23
N GLY A 15 1.64 3.89 -3.40
CA GLY A 15 2.65 4.36 -4.35
C GLY A 15 3.32 5.69 -4.01
N SER A 16 2.99 6.40 -2.93
CA SER A 16 3.55 7.73 -2.63
C SER A 16 5.03 7.68 -2.23
N SER A 17 5.92 8.07 -3.15
CA SER A 17 7.36 8.07 -2.87
C SER A 17 7.74 9.10 -1.80
N LEU A 18 6.97 10.18 -1.64
CA LEU A 18 7.17 11.13 -0.55
C LEU A 18 6.91 10.48 0.81
N CYS A 19 5.78 9.78 0.96
CA CYS A 19 5.43 9.11 2.20
C CYS A 19 6.42 7.98 2.52
N PHE A 20 6.85 7.20 1.52
CA PHE A 20 7.88 6.18 1.72
C PHE A 20 9.22 6.77 2.18
N ARG A 21 9.70 7.84 1.54
CA ARG A 21 10.94 8.52 1.99
C ARG A 21 10.81 9.09 3.39
N LYS A 22 9.65 9.64 3.77
CA LYS A 22 9.39 10.09 5.15
C LYS A 22 9.40 8.93 6.15
N PHE A 23 8.77 7.82 5.79
CA PHE A 23 8.77 6.59 6.59
C PHE A 23 10.19 6.07 6.85
N VAL A 24 11.04 5.96 5.82
CA VAL A 24 12.44 5.54 5.99
C VAL A 24 13.25 6.55 6.82
N ASN A 25 13.02 7.85 6.63
CA ASN A 25 13.69 8.91 7.39
C ASN A 25 13.20 9.05 8.84
N SER A 26 12.11 8.38 9.22
CA SER A 26 11.63 8.31 10.62
C SER A 26 12.73 7.80 11.57
N THR A 27 13.64 6.96 11.07
CA THR A 27 14.83 6.46 11.78
C THR A 27 15.72 7.56 12.36
N GLN A 28 15.76 8.73 11.72
CA GLN A 28 16.58 9.86 12.19
C GLN A 28 15.85 10.74 13.21
N VAL A 29 14.51 10.82 13.08
CA VAL A 29 13.67 11.73 13.87
C VAL A 29 13.20 11.07 15.15
N TYR A 30 12.52 9.93 15.01
CA TYR A 30 11.87 9.21 16.10
C TYR A 30 12.74 8.10 16.67
N LYS A 31 13.78 7.69 15.94
CA LYS A 31 14.74 6.63 16.31
C LYS A 31 14.05 5.31 16.73
N PRO A 32 13.06 4.81 15.96
CA PRO A 32 12.51 3.48 16.20
C PRO A 32 13.58 2.41 16.13
N THR A 33 13.36 1.33 16.88
CA THR A 33 14.19 0.13 16.80
C THR A 33 13.75 -0.78 15.67
N VAL A 34 12.52 -0.64 15.17
CA VAL A 34 11.96 -1.44 14.06
C VAL A 34 11.01 -0.59 13.20
N LEU A 35 11.07 -0.77 11.88
CA LEU A 35 10.09 -0.24 10.94
C LEU A 35 9.15 -1.34 10.43
N ILE A 36 7.86 -1.04 10.31
CA ILE A 36 6.86 -1.95 9.76
C ILE A 36 6.04 -1.21 8.70
N LEU A 37 5.98 -1.77 7.49
CA LEU A 37 5.08 -1.34 6.42
C LEU A 37 3.96 -2.38 6.26
N GLY A 38 2.74 -1.97 6.61
CA GLY A 38 1.56 -2.81 6.73
C GLY A 38 0.83 -3.16 5.44
N GLY A 39 1.44 -3.01 4.27
CA GLY A 39 0.79 -3.31 2.99
C GLY A 39 0.36 -2.08 2.21
N ASP A 40 -0.37 -2.35 1.12
CA ASP A 40 -0.90 -1.40 0.16
C ASP A 40 0.19 -0.44 -0.35
N VAL A 41 1.17 -1.05 -1.03
CA VAL A 41 2.35 -0.36 -1.58
C VAL A 41 2.13 0.15 -2.99
N ALA A 42 1.24 -0.49 -3.75
CA ALA A 42 0.90 -0.17 -5.13
C ALA A 42 0.17 1.18 -5.25
N GLY A 43 0.46 1.90 -6.32
CA GLY A 43 -0.06 3.22 -6.61
C GLY A 43 -1.42 3.21 -7.25
N LYS A 44 -2.02 4.41 -7.29
CA LYS A 44 -3.43 4.62 -7.67
C LYS A 44 -3.71 4.45 -9.15
N ALA A 45 -2.93 5.13 -9.97
CA ALA A 45 -3.18 5.24 -11.40
C ALA A 45 -1.94 5.75 -12.15
N ILE A 46 -1.97 5.57 -13.47
CA ILE A 46 -1.00 6.16 -14.39
C ILE A 46 -1.41 7.61 -14.66
N GLN A 47 -0.48 8.54 -14.47
CA GLN A 47 -0.62 9.92 -14.92
C GLN A 47 0.19 10.10 -16.19
N SER A 48 -0.52 10.20 -17.32
CA SER A 48 0.08 10.42 -18.62
C SER A 48 0.66 11.84 -18.73
N ILE A 49 1.84 11.93 -19.33
CA ILE A 49 2.48 13.16 -19.77
C ILE A 49 2.66 13.02 -21.28
N VAL A 50 1.80 13.66 -22.07
CA VAL A 50 1.62 13.35 -23.49
C VAL A 50 2.49 14.25 -24.35
N ARG A 51 3.14 13.69 -25.38
CA ARG A 51 3.90 14.49 -26.34
C ARG A 51 2.99 15.44 -27.12
N GLY A 52 3.33 16.71 -27.12
CA GLY A 52 2.64 17.78 -27.82
C GLY A 52 3.48 18.43 -28.94
N PRO A 53 2.90 19.42 -29.65
CA PRO A 53 3.58 20.10 -30.75
C PRO A 53 4.86 20.83 -30.33
N GLY A 54 5.87 20.78 -31.20
CA GLY A 54 7.15 21.47 -30.97
C GLY A 54 8.03 20.81 -29.91
N GLY A 55 7.87 19.49 -29.67
CA GLY A 55 8.67 18.74 -28.70
C GLY A 55 8.31 19.01 -27.25
N ARG A 56 7.14 19.62 -27.00
CA ARG A 56 6.62 19.89 -25.67
C ARG A 56 5.92 18.66 -25.09
N TRP A 57 5.78 18.64 -23.78
CA TRP A 57 5.09 17.64 -22.98
C TRP A 57 3.90 18.31 -22.29
N LEU A 58 2.72 17.71 -22.43
CA LEU A 58 1.45 18.22 -21.96
C LEU A 58 0.92 17.31 -20.85
N CYS A 59 0.54 17.90 -19.71
CA CYS A 59 -0.03 17.16 -18.59
C CYS A 59 -0.99 18.08 -17.82
N THR A 60 -2.12 17.55 -17.36
CA THR A 60 -2.95 18.24 -16.36
C THR A 60 -2.89 17.42 -15.08
N PHE A 61 -2.35 18.00 -14.02
CA PHE A 61 -2.20 17.33 -12.73
C PHE A 61 -2.66 18.23 -11.60
N VAL A 62 -3.55 17.69 -10.74
CA VAL A 62 -4.13 18.42 -9.60
C VAL A 62 -4.68 19.80 -10.01
N GLY A 63 -5.47 19.81 -11.10
CA GLY A 63 -6.09 21.04 -11.65
C GLY A 63 -5.13 22.03 -12.31
N THR A 64 -3.83 21.74 -12.37
CA THR A 64 -2.83 22.59 -13.01
C THR A 64 -2.46 22.02 -14.36
N ARG A 65 -2.52 22.85 -15.41
CA ARG A 65 -2.07 22.50 -16.76
C ARG A 65 -0.59 22.84 -16.92
N TYR A 66 0.19 21.84 -17.32
CA TYR A 66 1.62 21.91 -17.60
C TYR A 66 1.85 21.79 -19.10
N GLU A 67 2.76 22.62 -19.59
CA GLU A 67 3.27 22.59 -20.96
C GLU A 67 4.78 22.85 -20.88
N LEU A 68 5.56 21.77 -20.88
CA LEU A 68 6.98 21.79 -20.54
C LEU A 68 7.81 21.26 -21.70
N THR A 69 9.10 21.63 -21.77
CA THR A 69 10.07 20.95 -22.62
C THR A 69 10.84 19.91 -21.82
N GLU A 70 11.62 19.08 -22.51
CA GLU A 70 12.61 18.21 -21.87
C GLU A 70 13.54 19.03 -20.95
N GLY A 71 13.75 18.58 -19.71
CA GLY A 71 14.58 19.30 -18.74
C GLY A 71 14.15 19.07 -17.30
N SER A 72 14.73 19.85 -16.39
CA SER A 72 14.52 19.72 -14.94
C SER A 72 13.08 19.94 -14.51
N GLU A 73 12.35 20.86 -15.15
CA GLU A 73 10.94 21.13 -14.82
C GLU A 73 10.05 19.91 -15.09
N LEU A 74 10.33 19.16 -16.16
CA LEU A 74 9.63 17.92 -16.46
C LEU A 74 9.93 16.84 -15.40
N THR A 75 11.20 16.69 -15.02
CA THR A 75 11.60 15.77 -13.94
C THR A 75 10.97 16.13 -12.60
N ASP A 76 10.85 17.43 -12.30
CA ASP A 76 10.20 17.90 -11.08
C ASP A 76 8.69 17.61 -11.11
N LEU A 77 8.04 17.71 -12.27
CA LEU A 77 6.64 17.30 -12.46
C LEU A 77 6.48 15.78 -12.26
N GLU A 78 7.35 14.96 -12.85
CA GLU A 78 7.33 13.51 -12.66
C GLU A 78 7.48 13.14 -11.18
N ARG A 79 8.40 13.80 -10.47
CA ARG A 79 8.56 13.64 -9.02
C ARG A 79 7.31 14.07 -8.26
N LEU A 80 6.69 15.19 -8.63
CA LEU A 80 5.45 15.67 -8.01
C LEU A 80 4.33 14.64 -8.15
N ILE A 81 4.16 14.07 -9.34
CA ILE A 81 3.18 13.02 -9.63
C ILE A 81 3.48 11.76 -8.79
N ALA A 82 4.74 11.33 -8.79
CA ALA A 82 5.22 10.19 -8.01
C ALA A 82 4.97 10.36 -6.50
N ASP A 83 5.17 11.57 -5.99
CA ASP A 83 4.98 11.91 -4.58
C ASP A 83 3.51 11.87 -4.15
N HIS A 84 2.58 12.02 -5.09
CA HIS A 84 1.14 11.87 -4.86
C HIS A 84 0.63 10.43 -5.02
N GLY A 85 1.51 9.47 -5.33
CA GLY A 85 1.15 8.05 -5.48
C GLY A 85 0.68 7.65 -6.87
N TYR A 86 0.89 8.50 -7.87
CA TYR A 86 0.65 8.18 -9.27
C TYR A 86 1.94 7.71 -9.96
N TYR A 87 1.77 7.00 -11.07
CA TYR A 87 2.89 6.61 -11.93
C TYR A 87 3.00 7.61 -13.09
N PRO A 88 4.00 8.52 -13.07
CA PRO A 88 4.24 9.37 -14.23
C PRO A 88 4.63 8.50 -15.42
N TYR A 89 3.96 8.67 -16.55
CA TYR A 89 4.27 7.96 -17.77
C TYR A 89 4.29 8.91 -18.95
N ARG A 90 5.44 9.03 -19.61
CA ARG A 90 5.57 9.80 -20.84
C ARG A 90 5.00 8.98 -21.98
N ALA A 91 3.99 9.52 -22.67
CA ALA A 91 3.26 8.81 -23.70
C ALA A 91 3.21 9.60 -25.01
N GLU A 92 3.16 8.88 -26.12
CA GLU A 92 2.74 9.44 -27.41
C GLU A 92 1.21 9.64 -27.43
N PRO A 93 0.70 10.58 -28.25
CA PRO A 93 -0.74 10.78 -28.39
C PRO A 93 -1.46 9.49 -28.80
N GLY A 94 -2.47 9.06 -28.04
CA GLY A 94 -3.24 7.85 -28.34
C GLY A 94 -2.59 6.54 -27.91
N GLU A 95 -1.36 6.56 -27.38
CA GLU A 95 -0.62 5.34 -27.00
C GLU A 95 -1.39 4.55 -25.94
N LEU A 96 -1.86 5.27 -24.93
CA LEU A 96 -2.46 4.72 -23.74
C LEU A 96 -3.88 4.19 -24.00
N GLU A 97 -4.62 4.89 -24.85
CA GLU A 97 -5.89 4.44 -25.42
C GLU A 97 -5.71 3.18 -26.28
N SER A 98 -4.62 3.09 -27.06
CA SER A 98 -4.29 1.89 -27.83
C SER A 98 -3.99 0.71 -26.89
N MET A 99 -3.18 0.93 -25.85
CA MET A 99 -2.85 -0.12 -24.87
C MET A 99 -4.10 -0.63 -24.13
N GLU A 100 -5.05 0.26 -23.85
CA GLU A 100 -6.35 -0.13 -23.27
C GLU A 100 -7.18 -0.96 -24.25
N ALA A 101 -7.30 -0.52 -25.51
CA ALA A 101 -8.02 -1.25 -26.55
C ALA A 101 -7.42 -2.64 -26.82
N ASP A 102 -6.10 -2.76 -26.72
CA ASP A 102 -5.35 -4.01 -26.93
C ASP A 102 -5.27 -4.88 -25.65
N GLY A 103 -5.78 -4.40 -24.52
CA GLY A 103 -5.74 -5.12 -23.24
C GLY A 103 -4.33 -5.27 -22.63
N THR A 104 -3.38 -4.42 -23.03
CA THR A 104 -1.99 -4.45 -22.56
C THR A 104 -1.70 -3.43 -21.44
N LEU A 105 -2.68 -2.58 -21.11
CA LEU A 105 -2.55 -1.55 -20.09
C LEU A 105 -2.20 -2.11 -18.70
N ASP A 106 -2.78 -3.26 -18.31
CA ASP A 106 -2.49 -3.89 -17.02
C ASP A 106 -1.03 -4.31 -16.90
N GLN A 107 -0.39 -4.71 -18.02
CA GLN A 107 1.03 -5.06 -18.05
C GLN A 107 1.91 -3.82 -17.85
N LEU A 108 1.53 -2.70 -18.45
CA LEU A 108 2.18 -1.41 -18.20
C LEU A 108 2.06 -1.03 -16.71
N PHE A 109 0.87 -1.17 -16.14
CA PHE A 109 0.63 -0.80 -14.75
C PHE A 109 1.44 -1.65 -13.79
N LEU A 110 1.45 -2.98 -13.97
CA LEU A 110 2.29 -3.88 -13.20
C LEU A 110 3.78 -3.55 -13.35
N ARG A 111 4.25 -3.24 -14.56
CA ARG A 111 5.65 -2.83 -14.77
C ARG A 111 6.00 -1.57 -13.97
N LEU A 112 5.16 -0.55 -14.02
CA LEU A 112 5.35 0.71 -13.27
C LEU A 112 5.32 0.49 -11.75
N MET A 113 4.45 -0.40 -11.25
CA MET A 113 4.44 -0.83 -9.85
C MET A 113 5.76 -1.46 -9.44
N ARG A 114 6.28 -2.39 -10.26
CA ARG A 114 7.56 -3.06 -9.99
C ARG A 114 8.72 -2.08 -9.99
N GLU A 115 8.79 -1.18 -10.97
CA GLU A 115 9.82 -0.14 -11.04
C GLU A 115 9.82 0.75 -9.79
N ARG A 116 8.63 1.19 -9.33
CA ARG A 116 8.50 1.99 -8.10
C ARG A 116 8.93 1.22 -6.85
N LEU A 117 8.51 -0.04 -6.73
CA LEU A 117 8.84 -0.86 -5.57
C LEU A 117 10.35 -1.16 -5.52
N ALA A 118 10.99 -1.38 -6.68
CA ALA A 118 12.45 -1.53 -6.76
C ALA A 118 13.17 -0.27 -6.26
N GLU A 119 12.76 0.92 -6.70
CA GLU A 119 13.32 2.19 -6.21
C GLU A 119 13.19 2.31 -4.68
N TRP A 120 12.04 1.91 -4.13
CA TRP A 120 11.82 1.91 -2.69
C TRP A 120 12.73 0.94 -1.94
N MET A 121 12.94 -0.27 -2.47
CA MET A 121 13.85 -1.24 -1.85
C MET A 121 15.31 -0.74 -1.87
N ASP A 122 15.74 -0.07 -2.94
CA ASP A 122 17.07 0.56 -3.02
C ASP A 122 17.24 1.69 -1.99
N ILE A 123 16.20 2.52 -1.81
CA ILE A 123 16.17 3.55 -0.77
C ILE A 123 16.25 2.92 0.62
N ALA A 124 15.49 1.85 0.88
CA ALA A 124 15.49 1.14 2.16
C ALA A 124 16.88 0.56 2.47
N ASP A 125 17.51 -0.14 1.52
CA ASP A 125 18.87 -0.68 1.68
C ASP A 125 19.88 0.44 1.96
N THR A 126 19.90 1.48 1.12
CA THR A 126 20.84 2.60 1.26
C THR A 126 20.71 3.30 2.61
N ARG A 127 19.48 3.45 3.13
CA ARG A 127 19.20 4.28 4.31
C ARG A 127 19.15 3.49 5.62
N LEU A 128 18.69 2.25 5.61
CA LEU A 128 18.42 1.47 6.81
C LEU A 128 19.53 0.46 7.11
N ARG A 129 20.11 -0.19 6.10
CA ARG A 129 21.16 -1.20 6.30
C ARG A 129 22.38 -0.66 7.05
N PRO A 130 22.93 0.53 6.73
CA PRO A 130 24.07 1.07 7.50
C PRO A 130 23.72 1.38 8.97
N ARG A 131 22.44 1.51 9.29
CA ARG A 131 21.94 1.77 10.66
C ARG A 131 21.58 0.49 11.41
N GLY A 132 21.47 -0.64 10.71
CA GLY A 132 21.01 -1.90 11.29
C GLY A 132 19.57 -1.85 11.81
N VAL A 133 18.73 -0.96 11.27
CA VAL A 133 17.31 -0.90 11.65
C VAL A 133 16.52 -1.88 10.78
N PRO A 134 15.91 -2.93 11.37
CA PRO A 134 15.11 -3.89 10.61
C PRO A 134 13.85 -3.23 10.05
N LEU A 135 13.47 -3.68 8.85
CA LEU A 135 12.27 -3.29 8.14
C LEU A 135 11.46 -4.56 7.85
N TYR A 136 10.21 -4.60 8.27
CA TYR A 136 9.26 -5.65 7.92
C TYR A 136 8.22 -5.11 6.97
N LEU A 137 7.94 -5.86 5.91
CA LEU A 137 7.05 -5.48 4.83
C LEU A 137 6.03 -6.61 4.60
N MET A 138 4.81 -6.25 4.27
CA MET A 138 3.86 -7.15 3.63
C MET A 138 3.21 -6.44 2.44
N LEU A 139 2.53 -7.21 1.60
CA LEU A 139 1.59 -6.65 0.62
C LEU A 139 0.23 -6.43 1.29
N GLY A 140 -0.61 -5.56 0.74
CA GLY A 140 -2.01 -5.37 1.12
C GLY A 140 -3.00 -5.88 0.07
N ASN A 141 -4.29 -5.60 0.27
CA ASN A 141 -5.32 -6.11 -0.62
C ASN A 141 -5.28 -5.49 -2.03
N ASP A 142 -4.73 -4.27 -2.16
CA ASP A 142 -4.60 -3.54 -3.42
C ASP A 142 -3.34 -3.95 -4.21
N ASP A 143 -2.45 -4.74 -3.61
CA ASP A 143 -1.19 -5.12 -4.22
C ASP A 143 -1.33 -6.40 -5.07
N PRO A 144 -0.89 -6.41 -6.34
CA PRO A 144 -0.78 -7.64 -7.12
C PRO A 144 0.15 -8.65 -6.45
N VAL A 145 -0.20 -9.94 -6.52
CA VAL A 145 0.58 -11.04 -5.92
C VAL A 145 2.01 -11.11 -6.46
N GLU A 146 2.21 -10.66 -7.69
CA GLU A 146 3.49 -10.61 -8.39
C GLU A 146 4.50 -9.66 -7.72
N LEU A 147 4.05 -8.71 -6.89
CA LEU A 147 4.95 -7.85 -6.12
C LEU A 147 5.62 -8.58 -4.96
N GLY A 148 5.07 -9.72 -4.52
CA GLY A 148 5.57 -10.47 -3.36
C GLY A 148 6.98 -11.01 -3.58
N GLU A 149 7.26 -11.49 -4.80
CA GLU A 149 8.59 -11.96 -5.19
C GLU A 149 9.66 -10.85 -5.03
N MET A 150 9.29 -9.60 -5.28
CA MET A 150 10.22 -8.47 -5.12
C MET A 150 10.54 -8.21 -3.64
N LEU A 151 9.57 -8.39 -2.75
CA LEU A 151 9.81 -8.27 -1.31
C LEU A 151 10.68 -9.41 -0.78
N ASP A 152 10.52 -10.63 -1.30
CA ASP A 152 11.38 -11.76 -0.94
C ASP A 152 12.83 -11.58 -1.42
N GLN A 153 13.04 -10.84 -2.51
CA GLN A 153 14.36 -10.54 -3.09
C GLN A 153 14.95 -9.20 -2.62
N ALA A 154 14.29 -8.50 -1.69
CA ALA A 154 14.72 -7.18 -1.26
C ALA A 154 16.16 -7.20 -0.66
N PRO A 155 17.05 -6.28 -1.06
CA PRO A 155 18.41 -6.20 -0.53
C PRO A 155 18.45 -5.89 0.98
N TRP A 156 17.42 -5.20 1.49
CA TRP A 156 17.20 -4.96 2.90
C TRP A 156 15.72 -4.95 3.22
N GLY A 157 15.38 -5.55 4.36
CA GLY A 157 14.00 -5.74 4.80
C GLY A 157 13.58 -7.20 4.69
N VAL A 158 12.51 -7.54 5.38
CA VAL A 158 11.96 -8.89 5.45
C VAL A 158 10.51 -8.85 5.01
N HIS A 159 10.20 -9.59 3.94
CA HIS A 159 8.83 -9.92 3.59
C HIS A 159 8.25 -10.82 4.70
N ALA A 160 7.40 -10.25 5.57
CA ALA A 160 6.95 -10.86 6.82
C ALA A 160 5.66 -11.67 6.68
N GLU A 161 4.95 -11.54 5.55
CA GLU A 161 3.68 -12.22 5.33
C GLU A 161 3.80 -13.75 5.45
N GLY A 162 2.86 -14.36 6.18
CA GLY A 162 2.81 -15.82 6.35
C GLY A 162 3.92 -16.40 7.23
N LYS A 163 4.74 -15.54 7.86
CA LYS A 163 5.90 -15.92 8.67
C LYS A 163 5.75 -15.40 10.10
N VAL A 164 6.37 -16.11 11.05
CA VAL A 164 6.64 -15.58 12.40
C VAL A 164 8.04 -14.96 12.36
N VAL A 165 8.14 -13.68 12.72
CA VAL A 165 9.42 -12.94 12.76
C VAL A 165 9.67 -12.38 14.16
N MET A 166 10.94 -12.29 14.56
CA MET A 166 11.31 -11.66 15.84
C MET A 166 11.50 -10.15 15.66
N LEU A 167 10.78 -9.33 16.42
CA LEU A 167 10.99 -7.88 16.44
C LEU A 167 12.19 -7.50 17.30
N ASP A 168 12.45 -8.30 18.34
CA ASP A 168 13.55 -8.19 19.31
C ASP A 168 13.71 -9.55 20.04
N ASP A 169 14.36 -9.57 21.22
CA ASP A 169 14.59 -10.79 22.00
C ASP A 169 13.33 -11.37 22.68
N GLU A 170 12.24 -10.60 22.77
CA GLU A 170 11.03 -10.92 23.55
C GLU A 170 9.73 -10.90 22.74
N HIS A 171 9.66 -10.16 21.64
CA HIS A 171 8.43 -9.96 20.85
C HIS A 171 8.51 -10.62 19.47
N GLU A 172 7.47 -11.38 19.15
CA GLU A 172 7.23 -11.98 17.84
C GLU A 172 6.22 -11.14 17.04
N MET A 173 6.22 -11.25 15.73
CA MET A 173 5.20 -10.67 14.86
C MET A 173 4.75 -11.67 13.81
N ILE A 174 3.44 -11.66 13.54
CA ILE A 174 2.85 -12.31 12.36
C ILE A 174 2.24 -11.25 11.45
N SER A 175 2.30 -11.48 10.15
CA SER A 175 1.76 -10.56 9.14
C SER A 175 0.83 -11.28 8.16
N TRP A 176 -0.28 -10.65 7.80
CA TRP A 176 -1.17 -11.13 6.72
C TRP A 176 -1.81 -9.98 5.97
N GLY A 177 -1.54 -9.94 4.67
CA GLY A 177 -1.96 -8.87 3.77
C GLY A 177 -3.34 -8.99 3.14
N TYR A 178 -3.93 -10.19 3.12
CA TYR A 178 -5.25 -10.39 2.51
C TYR A 178 -6.34 -9.74 3.36
N SER A 179 -7.30 -9.09 2.70
CA SER A 179 -8.50 -8.53 3.32
C SER A 179 -9.71 -9.44 3.15
N ASN A 180 -10.78 -9.14 3.91
CA ASN A 180 -12.11 -9.65 3.58
C ASN A 180 -12.60 -9.06 2.25
N PRO A 181 -13.58 -9.68 1.56
CA PRO A 181 -14.03 -9.21 0.26
C PRO A 181 -14.46 -7.75 0.33
N THR A 182 -13.93 -6.93 -0.57
CA THR A 182 -14.29 -5.53 -0.67
C THR A 182 -15.27 -5.35 -1.83
N PRO A 183 -16.00 -4.23 -1.86
CA PRO A 183 -16.80 -3.88 -3.04
C PRO A 183 -15.97 -3.75 -4.34
N TRP A 184 -14.63 -3.61 -4.24
CA TRP A 184 -13.72 -3.35 -5.35
C TRP A 184 -13.15 -4.59 -6.00
N HIS A 185 -13.32 -5.76 -5.38
CA HIS A 185 -12.75 -7.03 -5.85
C HIS A 185 -11.26 -6.88 -6.15
N THR A 186 -10.51 -6.48 -5.12
CA THR A 186 -9.09 -6.17 -5.23
C THR A 186 -8.27 -7.44 -5.51
N TYR A 187 -6.94 -7.31 -5.60
CA TYR A 187 -6.08 -8.41 -6.00
C TYR A 187 -6.05 -9.54 -4.97
N ARG A 188 -6.14 -9.20 -3.69
CA ARG A 188 -5.86 -10.12 -2.57
C ARG A 188 -6.97 -10.05 -1.51
N GLU A 189 -8.03 -10.81 -1.76
CA GLU A 189 -9.18 -10.94 -0.88
C GLU A 189 -9.45 -12.41 -0.54
N GLU A 190 -9.85 -12.67 0.70
CA GLU A 190 -10.20 -14.00 1.23
C GLU A 190 -11.50 -13.91 2.04
N ASP A 191 -12.32 -14.97 2.06
CA ASP A 191 -13.46 -14.98 2.96
C ASP A 191 -13.03 -15.09 4.45
N GLU A 192 -13.97 -14.81 5.35
CA GLU A 192 -13.73 -14.82 6.80
C GLU A 192 -13.37 -16.21 7.37
N GLN A 193 -13.52 -17.30 6.62
CA GLN A 193 -13.08 -18.63 7.06
C GLN A 193 -11.61 -18.83 6.72
N HIS A 194 -11.20 -18.44 5.51
CA HIS A 194 -9.81 -18.51 5.05
C HIS A 194 -8.91 -17.56 5.86
N LEU A 195 -9.34 -16.31 6.11
CA LEU A 195 -8.61 -15.38 6.96
C LEU A 195 -8.39 -15.95 8.37
N ALA A 196 -9.44 -16.52 8.97
CA ALA A 196 -9.35 -17.14 10.30
C ALA A 196 -8.37 -18.31 10.32
N ALA A 197 -8.39 -19.15 9.28
CA ALA A 197 -7.49 -20.29 9.16
C ALA A 197 -6.02 -19.84 9.00
N ALA A 198 -5.77 -18.80 8.19
CA ALA A 198 -4.45 -18.23 8.01
C ALA A 198 -3.90 -17.63 9.31
N TYR A 199 -4.70 -16.83 10.01
CA TYR A 199 -4.33 -16.24 11.30
C TYR A 199 -4.02 -17.32 12.33
N ALA A 200 -4.87 -18.35 12.40
CA ALA A 200 -4.67 -19.44 13.35
C ALA A 200 -3.40 -20.23 13.07
N ALA A 201 -3.15 -20.59 11.80
CA ALA A 201 -1.96 -21.34 11.41
C ALA A 201 -0.64 -20.60 11.71
N MET A 202 -0.64 -19.26 11.70
CA MET A 202 0.52 -18.46 12.11
C MET A 202 0.62 -18.32 13.62
N ALA A 203 -0.50 -18.03 14.29
CA ALA A 203 -0.52 -17.82 15.72
C ALA A 203 -0.20 -19.10 16.52
N ASP A 204 -0.54 -20.29 16.00
CA ASP A 204 -0.15 -21.59 16.57
C ASP A 204 1.38 -21.81 16.60
N LYS A 205 2.14 -21.03 15.83
CA LYS A 205 3.61 -21.09 15.77
C LYS A 205 4.29 -20.09 16.70
N LEU A 206 3.54 -19.18 17.33
CA LEU A 206 4.08 -18.21 18.28
C LEU A 206 4.54 -18.90 19.56
N GLN A 207 5.72 -18.54 20.05
CA GLN A 207 6.23 -19.04 21.33
C GLN A 207 5.66 -18.25 22.51
N ARG A 208 5.40 -16.95 22.31
CA ARG A 208 4.89 -16.02 23.34
C ARG A 208 3.76 -15.16 22.76
N PRO A 209 2.59 -15.76 22.44
CA PRO A 209 1.48 -15.05 21.83
C PRO A 209 1.00 -13.84 22.64
N GLU A 210 1.18 -13.84 23.96
CA GLU A 210 0.88 -12.72 24.86
C GLU A 210 1.77 -11.49 24.67
N ARG A 211 2.87 -11.61 23.93
CA ARG A 211 3.80 -10.54 23.58
C ARG A 211 3.88 -10.31 22.08
N ALA A 212 3.07 -11.01 21.29
CA ALA A 212 3.14 -10.94 19.85
C ALA A 212 2.42 -9.70 19.30
N VAL A 213 2.94 -9.19 18.18
CA VAL A 213 2.32 -8.15 17.36
C VAL A 213 1.61 -8.81 16.19
N PHE A 214 0.35 -8.43 15.98
CA PHE A 214 -0.47 -8.91 14.88
C PHE A 214 -0.59 -7.77 13.86
N ASN A 215 0.19 -7.88 12.79
CA ASN A 215 0.19 -6.95 11.66
C ASN A 215 -0.77 -7.49 10.58
N LEU A 216 -2.06 -7.21 10.72
CA LEU A 216 -3.09 -7.74 9.82
C LEU A 216 -3.70 -6.59 9.03
N HIS A 217 -3.84 -6.76 7.72
CA HIS A 217 -4.34 -5.71 6.85
C HIS A 217 -5.76 -5.24 7.24
N PRO A 218 -6.80 -6.09 7.25
CA PRO A 218 -8.13 -5.64 7.61
C PRO A 218 -8.22 -5.33 9.12
N PRO A 219 -8.81 -4.19 9.49
CA PRO A 219 -9.00 -3.83 10.89
C PRO A 219 -10.07 -4.71 11.54
N PRO A 220 -10.10 -4.78 12.88
CA PRO A 220 -11.14 -5.49 13.60
C PRO A 220 -12.52 -4.86 13.33
N TYR A 221 -13.48 -5.70 12.97
CA TYR A 221 -14.85 -5.28 12.66
C TYR A 221 -15.55 -4.64 13.87
N GLY A 222 -16.26 -3.54 13.63
CA GLY A 222 -17.09 -2.88 14.64
C GLY A 222 -16.27 -2.17 15.71
N THR A 223 -15.11 -1.64 15.31
CA THR A 223 -14.25 -0.79 16.11
C THR A 223 -14.22 0.62 15.53
N GLN A 224 -13.47 1.54 16.15
CA GLN A 224 -13.25 2.87 15.55
C GLN A 224 -12.15 2.84 14.47
N LEU A 225 -11.54 1.68 14.22
CA LEU A 225 -10.47 1.51 13.24
C LEU A 225 -10.99 1.07 11.87
N ASP A 226 -12.27 0.70 11.77
CA ASP A 226 -12.88 0.15 10.55
C ASP A 226 -14.06 0.97 10.02
N GLU A 227 -14.18 2.24 10.43
CA GLU A 227 -15.21 3.14 9.92
C GLU A 227 -14.83 3.66 8.52
N ALA A 228 -15.62 3.33 7.50
CA ALA A 228 -15.48 3.87 6.15
C ALA A 228 -16.83 4.39 5.63
N PRO A 229 -16.84 5.34 4.68
CA PRO A 229 -18.08 5.78 4.04
C PRO A 229 -18.87 4.60 3.46
N ALA A 230 -20.16 4.53 3.76
CA ALA A 230 -21.05 3.53 3.19
C ALA A 230 -21.28 3.81 1.71
N LEU A 231 -21.32 2.75 0.90
CA LEU A 231 -21.36 2.84 -0.56
C LEU A 231 -22.61 2.17 -1.09
N ASP A 232 -23.23 2.76 -2.12
CA ASP A 232 -24.34 2.14 -2.84
C ASP A 232 -23.86 1.09 -3.85
N GLU A 233 -24.80 0.45 -4.54
CA GLU A 233 -24.53 -0.56 -5.58
C GLU A 233 -23.70 -0.01 -6.75
N ASN A 234 -23.64 1.32 -6.92
CA ASN A 234 -22.85 2.02 -7.93
C ASN A 234 -21.55 2.61 -7.36
N LEU A 235 -21.15 2.20 -6.15
CA LEU A 235 -19.92 2.60 -5.47
C LEU A 235 -19.90 4.09 -5.10
N ARG A 236 -21.06 4.72 -4.98
CA ARG A 236 -21.21 6.12 -4.58
C ARG A 236 -21.42 6.22 -3.07
N VAL A 237 -20.82 7.26 -2.48
CA VAL A 237 -20.99 7.56 -1.06
C VAL A 237 -22.46 7.81 -0.75
N GLN A 238 -23.01 7.01 0.16
CA GLN A 238 -24.36 7.18 0.66
C GLN A 238 -24.39 8.38 1.62
N ALA A 239 -25.29 9.32 1.33
CA ALA A 239 -25.53 10.47 2.20
C ALA A 239 -27.02 10.58 2.52
N VAL A 240 -27.34 10.75 3.81
CA VAL A 240 -28.70 11.00 4.28
C VAL A 240 -28.74 12.39 4.92
N LEU A 241 -29.67 13.23 4.46
CA LEU A 241 -29.79 14.64 4.87
C LEU A 241 -28.48 15.44 4.76
N GLY A 242 -27.65 15.11 3.75
CA GLY A 242 -26.36 15.75 3.51
C GLY A 242 -25.20 15.27 4.39
N GLN A 243 -25.43 14.30 5.27
CA GLN A 243 -24.37 13.66 6.06
C GLN A 243 -23.95 12.33 5.44
N VAL A 244 -22.63 12.14 5.30
CA VAL A 244 -22.04 10.87 4.86
C VAL A 244 -22.37 9.78 5.87
N GLN A 245 -22.94 8.68 5.41
CA GLN A 245 -23.12 7.50 6.23
C GLN A 245 -21.81 6.72 6.32
N TYR A 246 -21.53 6.15 7.48
CA TYR A 246 -20.38 5.30 7.72
C TYR A 246 -20.83 3.89 8.07
N ALA A 247 -20.03 2.91 7.68
CA ALA A 247 -20.22 1.51 7.99
C ALA A 247 -18.89 0.87 8.41
N ALA A 248 -19.00 -0.19 9.21
CA ALA A 248 -17.87 -1.00 9.64
C ALA A 248 -17.45 -1.93 8.49
N VAL A 249 -16.20 -1.81 8.02
CA VAL A 249 -15.66 -2.57 6.88
C VAL A 249 -14.59 -3.60 7.26
N GLY A 250 -14.29 -3.72 8.56
CA GLY A 250 -13.24 -4.59 9.06
C GLY A 250 -13.56 -6.08 8.97
N SER A 251 -12.57 -6.91 9.25
CA SER A 251 -12.77 -8.35 9.37
C SER A 251 -13.34 -8.72 10.74
N ARG A 252 -14.35 -9.59 10.75
CA ARG A 252 -14.95 -10.16 11.98
C ARG A 252 -14.04 -11.17 12.68
N ARG A 253 -12.88 -11.46 12.10
CA ARG A 253 -11.86 -12.37 12.62
C ARG A 253 -10.67 -11.64 13.22
N CYS A 254 -10.38 -10.44 12.75
CA CYS A 254 -9.45 -9.55 13.41
C CYS A 254 -10.05 -9.10 14.77
N GLY A 255 -9.28 -9.20 15.86
CA GLY A 255 -9.73 -8.81 17.21
C GLY A 255 -10.66 -9.78 17.96
N ARG A 256 -10.93 -11.01 17.47
CA ARG A 256 -11.67 -12.00 18.26
C ARG A 256 -10.87 -12.43 19.50
N SER A 257 -11.48 -12.28 20.67
CA SER A 257 -10.99 -12.66 22.00
C SER A 257 -10.73 -14.17 22.22
N SER A 258 -10.81 -15.00 21.16
CA SER A 258 -10.44 -16.42 21.25
C SER A 258 -8.92 -16.62 21.41
N TRP A 259 -8.14 -15.60 21.03
CA TRP A 259 -6.73 -15.50 21.42
C TRP A 259 -6.72 -14.94 22.85
N THR A 260 -6.45 -15.78 23.86
CA THR A 260 -6.46 -15.40 25.29
C THR A 260 -5.35 -14.41 25.69
N ALA A 261 -4.53 -14.01 24.73
CA ALA A 261 -3.52 -12.98 24.83
C ALA A 261 -4.12 -11.60 24.50
N SER A 262 -3.52 -10.52 25.00
CA SER A 262 -3.79 -9.15 24.53
C SER A 262 -2.70 -8.74 23.52
N PRO A 263 -2.74 -9.21 22.26
CA PRO A 263 -1.76 -8.81 21.26
C PRO A 263 -1.93 -7.34 20.90
N TRP A 264 -0.83 -6.73 20.43
CA TRP A 264 -0.87 -5.39 19.83
C TRP A 264 -1.30 -5.52 18.36
N TRP A 265 -2.30 -4.74 17.97
CA TRP A 265 -2.85 -4.72 16.62
C TRP A 265 -2.36 -3.51 15.83
N ALA A 266 -1.90 -3.75 14.62
CA ALA A 266 -1.67 -2.72 13.60
C ALA A 266 -2.45 -3.10 12.34
N CYS A 267 -3.42 -2.28 11.95
CA CYS A 267 -4.38 -2.54 10.86
C CYS A 267 -4.80 -1.26 10.13
N THR A 268 -5.37 -1.37 8.93
CA THR A 268 -5.84 -0.22 8.13
C THR A 268 -7.07 -0.47 7.26
N ALA A 269 -7.91 0.56 7.11
CA ALA A 269 -9.09 0.54 6.24
C ALA A 269 -8.93 1.53 5.07
N THR A 270 -8.28 1.11 4.00
CA THR A 270 -8.43 1.75 2.68
C THR A 270 -8.37 0.67 1.61
N SER A 271 -9.13 0.85 0.53
CA SER A 271 -9.05 -0.03 -0.63
C SER A 271 -9.24 0.78 -1.89
N MET A 272 -8.56 0.38 -2.96
CA MET A 272 -8.67 0.96 -4.27
C MET A 272 -9.45 0.07 -5.21
N ARG A 273 -10.16 0.72 -6.11
CA ARG A 273 -10.80 0.02 -7.21
C ARG A 273 -9.71 -0.64 -8.05
N ARG A 274 -9.75 -1.97 -8.17
CA ARG A 274 -8.92 -2.68 -9.15
C ARG A 274 -9.16 -2.04 -10.53
N PRO A 275 -8.12 -1.77 -11.34
CA PRO A 275 -8.30 -1.15 -12.64
C PRO A 275 -9.07 -2.09 -13.58
N ALA A 276 -10.41 -2.08 -13.49
CA ALA A 276 -11.29 -2.62 -14.50
C ALA A 276 -11.58 -1.49 -15.50
N SER A 277 -10.79 -1.44 -16.59
CA SER A 277 -10.98 -0.53 -17.75
C SER A 277 -11.41 0.90 -17.37
N ALA A 278 -10.81 1.47 -16.32
CA ALA A 278 -11.30 2.70 -15.71
C ALA A 278 -10.19 3.73 -15.61
N GLY A 279 -10.26 4.66 -16.55
CA GLY A 279 -10.09 6.08 -16.24
C GLY A 279 -8.66 6.55 -16.28
N TRP A 280 -8.14 6.73 -17.49
CA TRP A 280 -7.26 7.86 -17.74
C TRP A 280 -7.92 9.09 -17.14
N ALA A 281 -7.21 9.84 -16.29
CA ALA A 281 -7.57 11.20 -15.96
C ALA A 281 -7.42 12.05 -17.23
N SER A 282 -8.32 11.85 -18.19
CA SER A 282 -8.50 12.74 -19.32
C SER A 282 -9.02 14.04 -18.72
N GLY A 283 -8.16 15.05 -18.76
CA GLY A 283 -8.50 16.41 -18.38
C GLY A 283 -9.51 16.98 -19.37
N GLU A 284 -10.79 16.68 -19.18
CA GLU A 284 -11.90 17.42 -19.77
C GLU A 284 -13.04 17.59 -18.76
N ARG A 285 -12.96 18.66 -17.97
CA ARG A 285 -13.96 19.73 -17.97
C ARG A 285 -13.42 20.99 -17.32
#